data_AF-A0A2P8F6G4-F1
#
_entry.id   AF-A0A2P8F6G4-F1
#
_cell.length_a   1.000
_cell.length_b   1.000
_cell.length_c   1.000
_cell.angle_alpha   90.00
_cell.angle_beta   90.00
_cell.angle_gamma   90.00
#
_symmetry.space_group_name_H-M   'P 1'
#
loop_
_entity.id
_entity.type
_entity.pdbx_description
1 polymer ?
#
loop_
_entity_poly.entity_id
_entity_poly.type
_entity_poly.pdbx_seq_one_letter_code
_entity_poly.pdbx_strand_id
1 'polypeptide(L)'
;MATVNGNLSFKMWGISSQYGHVTQATGNSIVVVSGSSRSVYTGQFSYDLYGNVYGTLTGYVEYLGNTPVVTITNFAVDMSIAQSLINTGNADALLEFVGQGDDVVWGSHYNDSIAGFAGDDSFFGRGGNDLIYGDAGDDYFDGGNGNDTMFGGLGDDLFGSDAGADHIHGGSGEDYVSFLHAPTGVRVDLLNPQANTGHAFGDRYTSIETFSGSDHGDELRGDNLDNDFFGNQGNDTLIGRGGADRLWGEEGNDVLRGDAGNDRLLGEEGHDRAFGGTGNDYITGGFGNDELRGDAGDDSLYGNSGQDFVVGGAGHDLALGGEGKDKIFAGSGDLGNDTFHGEAGNDILGGGAGNDRLYGGTGSDTNFGGSGNDLIDERNTDASSNVAWAGSGQDTVYGGDGDDLLGGGNDADLIDGGEGNDVIYAGAGSDQDTLNGGSGNDVIFAGGGNDLVSGDADNDLIFNGGGNDTVDGGSGNDWIWGGGGDDLLSGAADADTFAFSFGNGSDAITDFSFTEMDKLHLAGLGIQSEQDALNAMTDTEAGVLLSAGDTSVLIEGQTILSFATNSGWLDDTLL
;
A
#
# COMPACT_ATOMS: atom_id res chain seq x y z
N MET A 1 -41.03 -0.74 -41.00
CA MET A 1 -42.33 -1.45 -40.96
C MET A 1 -42.58 -2.19 -42.28
N ALA A 2 -42.01 -3.38 -42.41
CA ALA A 2 -42.44 -4.36 -43.40
C ALA A 2 -43.16 -5.45 -42.61
N THR A 3 -44.46 -5.64 -42.86
CA THR A 3 -45.22 -6.74 -42.26
C THR A 3 -44.81 -8.03 -42.97
N VAL A 4 -44.09 -8.91 -42.28
CA VAL A 4 -43.73 -10.24 -42.80
C VAL A 4 -44.68 -11.28 -42.22
N ASN A 5 -45.43 -11.93 -43.10
CA ASN A 5 -46.30 -13.06 -42.76
C ASN A 5 -45.50 -14.37 -42.91
N GLY A 6 -44.86 -14.84 -41.85
CA GLY A 6 -44.35 -16.21 -41.71
C GLY A 6 -45.15 -16.94 -40.63
N ASN A 7 -45.64 -18.15 -40.90
CA ASN A 7 -46.37 -18.94 -39.90
C ASN A 7 -45.39 -19.78 -39.07
N LEU A 8 -45.30 -19.50 -37.77
CA LEU A 8 -44.58 -20.33 -36.79
C LEU A 8 -45.44 -21.55 -36.42
N SER A 9 -44.91 -22.76 -36.54
CA SER A 9 -45.60 -23.99 -36.12
C SER A 9 -45.00 -24.58 -34.85
N PHE A 10 -45.75 -24.53 -33.74
CA PHE A 10 -45.34 -25.11 -32.45
C PHE A 10 -45.72 -26.60 -32.35
N LYS A 11 -44.78 -27.46 -31.94
CA LYS A 11 -45.05 -28.86 -31.59
C LYS A 11 -44.74 -29.11 -30.11
N MET A 12 -45.70 -28.82 -29.24
CA MET A 12 -45.57 -29.09 -27.80
C MET A 12 -45.54 -30.60 -27.52
N TRP A 13 -44.50 -31.08 -26.84
CA TRP A 13 -44.44 -32.42 -26.27
C TRP A 13 -44.19 -32.30 -24.76
N GLY A 14 -45.12 -32.83 -23.96
CA GLY A 14 -44.94 -32.97 -22.51
C GLY A 14 -45.64 -31.89 -21.67
N ILE A 15 -46.95 -32.03 -21.48
CA ILE A 15 -47.64 -31.38 -20.36
C ILE A 15 -47.66 -32.38 -19.22
N SER A 16 -46.90 -32.10 -18.15
CA SER A 16 -47.12 -32.74 -16.85
C SER A 16 -48.22 -31.97 -16.12
N SER A 17 -49.47 -32.21 -16.49
CA SER A 17 -50.61 -31.85 -15.64
C SER A 17 -51.15 -33.14 -15.03
N GLN A 18 -51.47 -33.13 -13.74
CA GLN A 18 -52.24 -34.24 -13.16
C GLN A 18 -53.66 -34.33 -13.75
N TYR A 19 -54.09 -33.40 -14.63
CA TYR A 19 -55.43 -33.38 -15.21
C TYR A 19 -55.46 -32.71 -16.60
N GLY A 20 -55.21 -33.48 -17.66
CA GLY A 20 -55.69 -33.13 -19.01
C GLY A 20 -54.73 -33.41 -20.18
N HIS A 21 -55.21 -34.15 -21.19
CA HIS A 21 -54.55 -34.39 -22.47
C HIS A 21 -54.82 -33.25 -23.48
N VAL A 22 -53.81 -32.88 -24.28
CA VAL A 22 -53.96 -32.00 -25.45
C VAL A 22 -53.80 -32.83 -26.73
N THR A 23 -54.67 -32.59 -27.71
CA THR A 23 -54.59 -33.18 -29.07
C THR A 23 -54.20 -32.08 -30.05
N GLN A 24 -53.04 -32.23 -30.67
CA GLN A 24 -52.61 -31.71 -31.98
C GLN A 24 -52.95 -30.24 -32.30
N ALA A 25 -51.96 -29.35 -32.21
CA ALA A 25 -52.06 -27.97 -32.70
C ALA A 25 -51.94 -27.92 -34.24
N THR A 26 -52.82 -27.16 -34.89
CA THR A 26 -52.66 -26.71 -36.28
C THR A 26 -52.85 -25.20 -36.30
N GLY A 27 -51.83 -24.46 -36.76
CA GLY A 27 -51.83 -22.99 -36.83
C GLY A 27 -51.29 -22.28 -35.57
N ASN A 28 -51.02 -20.97 -35.71
CA ASN A 28 -50.40 -20.02 -34.73
C ASN A 28 -51.23 -19.83 -33.43
N SER A 29 -51.74 -20.88 -32.80
CA SER A 29 -52.64 -20.76 -31.66
C SER A 29 -52.37 -21.84 -30.61
N ILE A 30 -51.97 -21.40 -29.43
CA ILE A 30 -51.91 -22.23 -28.22
C ILE A 30 -53.34 -22.38 -27.70
N VAL A 31 -53.93 -23.58 -27.80
CA VAL A 31 -55.25 -23.88 -27.25
C VAL A 31 -55.06 -24.59 -25.90
N VAL A 32 -55.23 -23.84 -24.81
CA VAL A 32 -55.22 -24.39 -23.44
C VAL A 32 -56.66 -24.69 -23.04
N VAL A 33 -56.94 -25.95 -22.69
CA VAL A 33 -58.25 -26.34 -22.16
C VAL A 33 -58.27 -26.07 -20.65
N SER A 34 -59.29 -25.32 -20.23
CA SER A 34 -59.50 -24.79 -18.88
C SER A 34 -59.23 -25.78 -17.74
N GLY A 35 -58.46 -25.33 -16.73
CA GLY A 35 -58.38 -25.99 -15.44
C GLY A 35 -57.30 -25.40 -14.51
N SER A 36 -57.73 -24.58 -13.56
CA SER A 36 -56.95 -23.98 -12.45
C SER A 36 -55.89 -22.93 -12.82
N SER A 37 -55.59 -22.08 -11.82
CA SER A 37 -55.09 -20.71 -11.95
C SER A 37 -53.67 -20.53 -12.49
N ARG A 38 -52.87 -21.60 -12.66
CA ARG A 38 -51.56 -21.56 -13.31
C ARG A 38 -51.17 -22.97 -13.79
N SER A 39 -50.88 -23.15 -15.08
CA SER A 39 -50.38 -24.43 -15.65
C SER A 39 -49.01 -24.23 -16.30
N VAL A 40 -47.97 -24.91 -15.83
CA VAL A 40 -46.60 -24.86 -16.37
C VAL A 40 -46.46 -25.82 -17.56
N TYR A 41 -45.77 -25.39 -18.61
CA TYR A 41 -45.47 -26.21 -19.79
C TYR A 41 -43.99 -26.11 -20.18
N THR A 42 -43.46 -27.21 -20.71
CA THR A 42 -42.20 -27.27 -21.44
C THR A 42 -42.51 -27.77 -22.83
N GLY A 43 -42.02 -27.08 -23.85
CA GLY A 43 -42.30 -27.39 -25.25
C GLY A 43 -41.04 -27.29 -26.10
N GLN A 44 -40.96 -28.14 -27.12
CA GLN A 44 -39.99 -27.98 -28.20
C GLN A 44 -40.70 -27.28 -29.37
N PHE A 45 -39.96 -26.53 -30.16
CA PHE A 45 -40.51 -25.97 -31.40
C PHE A 45 -39.59 -26.19 -32.59
N SER A 46 -40.24 -26.23 -33.75
CA SER A 46 -39.68 -26.62 -35.03
C SER A 46 -40.18 -25.62 -36.05
N TYR A 47 -39.28 -24.90 -36.68
CA TYR A 47 -39.58 -23.89 -37.68
C TYR A 47 -39.27 -24.33 -39.11
N ASP A 48 -38.91 -25.59 -39.33
CA ASP A 48 -38.84 -26.18 -40.66
C ASP A 48 -40.02 -27.12 -40.97
N LEU A 49 -40.21 -27.38 -42.27
CA LEU A 49 -41.21 -28.31 -42.77
C LEU A 49 -40.87 -29.78 -42.44
N TYR A 50 -39.66 -30.05 -41.94
CA TYR A 50 -39.16 -31.40 -41.66
C TYR A 50 -39.37 -31.82 -40.20
N GLY A 51 -39.80 -30.91 -39.33
CA GLY A 51 -40.05 -31.20 -37.93
C GLY A 51 -38.80 -31.21 -37.06
N ASN A 52 -37.69 -30.63 -37.53
CA ASN A 52 -36.46 -30.54 -36.76
C ASN A 52 -36.65 -29.59 -35.59
N VAL A 53 -36.28 -30.05 -34.40
CA VAL A 53 -36.38 -29.24 -33.18
C VAL A 53 -35.18 -28.30 -33.13
N TYR A 54 -35.45 -27.04 -32.90
CA TYR A 54 -34.42 -26.01 -32.97
C TYR A 54 -34.42 -25.05 -31.78
N GLY A 55 -35.36 -25.24 -30.87
CA GLY A 55 -35.38 -24.55 -29.60
C GLY A 55 -36.32 -25.20 -28.60
N THR A 56 -36.12 -24.84 -27.34
CA THR A 56 -36.99 -25.20 -26.21
C THR A 56 -37.59 -23.95 -25.61
N LEU A 57 -38.81 -24.09 -25.11
CA LEU A 57 -39.58 -23.04 -24.48
C LEU A 57 -40.17 -23.61 -23.18
N THR A 58 -40.06 -22.85 -22.10
CA THR A 58 -40.77 -23.07 -20.84
C THR A 58 -41.65 -21.88 -20.53
N GLY A 59 -42.81 -22.13 -19.95
CA GLY A 59 -43.71 -21.05 -19.58
C GLY A 59 -44.88 -21.54 -18.74
N TYR A 60 -45.83 -20.65 -18.47
CA TYR A 60 -47.07 -21.02 -17.81
C TYR A 60 -48.28 -20.28 -18.39
N VAL A 61 -49.48 -20.77 -18.12
CA VAL A 61 -50.72 -20.14 -18.54
C VAL A 61 -51.54 -19.78 -17.30
N GLU A 62 -51.90 -18.50 -17.19
CA GLU A 62 -52.78 -17.96 -16.15
C GLU A 62 -54.08 -17.44 -16.78
N TYR A 63 -55.14 -17.36 -15.99
CA TYR A 63 -56.45 -16.89 -16.47
C TYR A 63 -56.82 -15.56 -15.82
N LEU A 64 -56.77 -14.48 -16.59
CA LEU A 64 -57.34 -13.18 -16.20
C LEU A 64 -58.83 -13.18 -16.56
N GLY A 65 -59.66 -13.71 -15.66
CA GLY A 65 -61.08 -13.97 -15.93
C GLY A 65 -61.26 -15.18 -16.85
N ASN A 66 -61.94 -15.02 -17.99
CA ASN A 66 -62.09 -16.08 -19.01
C ASN A 66 -61.01 -16.03 -20.10
N THR A 67 -60.07 -15.11 -20.01
CA THR A 67 -59.02 -14.93 -21.01
C THR A 67 -57.76 -15.67 -20.55
N PRO A 68 -57.32 -16.73 -21.26
CA PRO A 68 -56.02 -17.33 -21.00
C PRO A 68 -54.92 -16.36 -21.43
N VAL A 69 -53.99 -16.09 -20.53
CA VAL A 69 -52.74 -15.37 -20.78
C VAL A 69 -51.63 -16.41 -20.72
N VAL A 70 -50.92 -16.56 -21.84
CA VAL A 70 -49.74 -17.43 -21.92
C VAL A 70 -48.52 -16.57 -21.62
N THR A 71 -47.79 -16.93 -20.58
CA THR A 71 -46.48 -16.35 -20.24
C THR A 71 -45.41 -17.35 -20.64
N ILE A 72 -44.43 -16.87 -21.41
CA ILE A 72 -43.18 -17.57 -21.67
C ILE A 72 -42.23 -17.16 -20.54
N THR A 73 -41.57 -18.13 -19.89
CA THR A 73 -40.62 -17.83 -18.81
C THR A 73 -39.17 -18.02 -19.23
N ASN A 74 -38.86 -18.98 -20.11
CA ASN A 74 -37.51 -19.15 -20.64
C ASN A 74 -37.56 -19.75 -22.05
N PHE A 75 -36.52 -19.50 -22.83
CA PHE A 75 -36.39 -19.79 -24.24
C PHE A 75 -34.93 -20.06 -24.57
N ALA A 76 -34.67 -21.16 -25.27
CA ALA A 76 -33.35 -21.45 -25.82
C ALA A 76 -33.47 -21.69 -27.31
N VAL A 77 -32.72 -20.96 -28.14
CA VAL A 77 -32.78 -21.04 -29.61
C VAL A 77 -31.43 -21.07 -30.26
N ASP A 78 -31.25 -22.02 -31.17
CA ASP A 78 -30.13 -22.06 -32.10
C ASP A 78 -30.58 -21.64 -33.51
N MET A 79 -30.20 -20.43 -33.92
CA MET A 79 -30.52 -19.87 -35.25
C MET A 79 -29.59 -20.43 -36.34
N SER A 80 -28.44 -21.03 -35.99
CA SER A 80 -27.46 -21.53 -36.98
C SER A 80 -27.92 -22.72 -37.81
N ILE A 81 -28.94 -23.43 -37.32
CA ILE A 81 -29.57 -24.57 -37.98
C ILE A 81 -30.96 -24.21 -38.55
N ALA A 82 -31.40 -22.95 -38.37
CA ALA A 82 -32.68 -22.42 -38.80
C ALA A 82 -32.62 -21.85 -40.23
N GLN A 83 -33.01 -22.62 -41.25
CA GLN A 83 -33.16 -22.06 -42.61
C GLN A 83 -34.32 -21.04 -42.76
N SER A 84 -35.06 -20.71 -41.69
CA SER A 84 -36.38 -20.06 -41.78
C SER A 84 -36.81 -19.28 -40.53
N LEU A 85 -35.94 -18.46 -39.94
CA LEU A 85 -36.40 -17.29 -39.18
C LEU A 85 -36.32 -16.09 -40.13
N ILE A 86 -37.46 -15.50 -40.50
CA ILE A 86 -37.65 -14.36 -41.44
C ILE A 86 -36.43 -14.06 -42.34
N ASN A 87 -36.07 -15.05 -43.17
CA ASN A 87 -34.96 -14.94 -44.11
C ASN A 87 -35.38 -13.96 -45.22
N THR A 88 -34.91 -12.72 -45.13
CA THR A 88 -34.93 -11.78 -46.27
C THR A 88 -33.58 -11.71 -46.98
N GLY A 89 -32.71 -12.70 -46.78
CA GLY A 89 -31.35 -12.76 -47.30
C GLY A 89 -30.34 -13.02 -46.18
N ASN A 90 -29.12 -12.52 -46.34
CA ASN A 90 -27.98 -12.66 -45.43
C ASN A 90 -28.12 -11.87 -44.10
N ALA A 91 -29.34 -11.76 -43.56
CA ALA A 91 -29.59 -11.12 -42.27
C ALA A 91 -30.81 -11.78 -41.61
N ASP A 92 -30.63 -12.35 -40.42
CA ASP A 92 -31.66 -13.02 -39.64
C ASP A 92 -32.13 -12.09 -38.49
N ALA A 93 -33.41 -12.15 -38.10
CA ALA A 93 -33.96 -11.26 -37.07
C ALA A 93 -34.89 -12.01 -36.10
N LEU A 94 -34.59 -11.92 -34.81
CA LEU A 94 -35.37 -12.41 -33.67
C LEU A 94 -35.90 -11.20 -32.87
N LEU A 95 -36.98 -10.59 -33.36
CA LEU A 95 -37.46 -9.28 -32.88
C LEU A 95 -38.78 -9.30 -32.07
N GLU A 96 -39.40 -10.47 -31.85
CA GLU A 96 -40.77 -10.56 -31.29
C GLU A 96 -40.99 -11.77 -30.35
N PHE A 97 -40.10 -12.04 -29.40
CA PHE A 97 -40.36 -12.99 -28.31
C PHE A 97 -40.30 -12.29 -26.96
N VAL A 98 -41.45 -11.99 -26.39
CA VAL A 98 -41.56 -11.42 -25.04
C VAL A 98 -41.33 -12.53 -24.01
N GLY A 99 -40.07 -12.92 -23.83
CA GLY A 99 -39.59 -13.63 -22.65
C GLY A 99 -39.63 -12.70 -21.43
N GLN A 100 -39.63 -13.27 -20.22
CA GLN A 100 -39.53 -12.54 -18.95
C GLN A 100 -38.59 -13.27 -18.00
N GLY A 101 -37.70 -14.09 -18.54
CA GLY A 101 -36.76 -14.86 -17.77
C GLY A 101 -35.69 -15.42 -18.67
N ASP A 102 -34.69 -15.99 -18.02
CA ASP A 102 -33.34 -16.23 -18.53
C ASP A 102 -33.33 -17.09 -19.79
N ASP A 103 -32.92 -16.48 -20.90
CA ASP A 103 -32.92 -17.03 -22.25
C ASP A 103 -31.50 -17.28 -22.76
N VAL A 104 -31.35 -18.23 -23.70
CA VAL A 104 -30.06 -18.46 -24.39
C VAL A 104 -30.27 -18.44 -25.90
N VAL A 105 -29.59 -17.51 -26.58
CA VAL A 105 -29.78 -17.26 -28.01
C VAL A 105 -28.45 -17.43 -28.74
N TRP A 106 -28.41 -18.37 -29.68
CA TRP A 106 -27.30 -18.49 -30.62
C TRP A 106 -27.68 -17.94 -31.99
N GLY A 107 -26.89 -16.96 -32.45
CA GLY A 107 -26.84 -16.39 -33.78
C GLY A 107 -26.39 -17.35 -34.88
N SER A 108 -26.25 -16.80 -36.08
CA SER A 108 -25.97 -17.48 -37.33
C SER A 108 -24.49 -17.30 -37.73
N HIS A 109 -24.18 -17.12 -39.01
CA HIS A 109 -22.86 -16.64 -39.47
C HIS A 109 -23.04 -15.40 -40.37
N TYR A 110 -24.18 -14.74 -40.21
CA TYR A 110 -24.65 -13.59 -40.94
C TYR A 110 -25.18 -12.57 -39.94
N ASN A 111 -25.41 -11.34 -40.42
CA ASN A 111 -25.88 -10.24 -39.58
C ASN A 111 -27.22 -10.57 -38.90
N ASP A 112 -27.20 -10.71 -37.59
CA ASP A 112 -28.36 -11.00 -36.78
C ASP A 112 -28.91 -9.74 -36.11
N SER A 113 -30.22 -9.73 -35.83
CA SER A 113 -30.84 -8.72 -34.95
C SER A 113 -31.62 -9.42 -33.85
N ILE A 114 -31.17 -9.28 -32.60
CA ILE A 114 -31.61 -10.05 -31.43
C ILE A 114 -32.07 -9.09 -30.33
N ALA A 115 -33.14 -9.46 -29.61
CA ALA A 115 -33.63 -8.74 -28.43
C ALA A 115 -33.99 -9.73 -27.30
N GLY A 116 -33.45 -9.50 -26.10
CA GLY A 116 -33.61 -10.32 -24.88
C GLY A 116 -34.84 -9.99 -24.04
N PHE A 117 -35.17 -8.71 -23.93
CA PHE A 117 -36.27 -8.15 -23.14
C PHE A 117 -36.05 -8.14 -21.62
N ALA A 118 -36.30 -9.24 -20.93
CA ALA A 118 -36.27 -9.25 -19.47
C ALA A 118 -35.84 -10.64 -18.99
N GLY A 119 -34.92 -10.68 -18.04
CA GLY A 119 -34.28 -11.91 -17.58
C GLY A 119 -32.78 -11.82 -17.75
N ASP A 120 -32.03 -12.72 -17.14
CA ASP A 120 -30.58 -12.76 -17.26
C ASP A 120 -30.23 -13.65 -18.48
N ASP A 121 -30.07 -13.04 -19.65
CA ASP A 121 -29.99 -13.73 -20.92
C ASP A 121 -28.54 -14.02 -21.35
N SER A 122 -28.36 -14.90 -22.33
CA SER A 122 -27.04 -15.20 -22.92
C SER A 122 -27.10 -15.21 -24.44
N PHE A 123 -26.37 -14.29 -25.07
CA PHE A 123 -26.32 -14.09 -26.52
C PHE A 123 -24.99 -14.55 -27.11
N PHE A 124 -25.05 -15.26 -28.25
CA PHE A 124 -23.89 -15.74 -28.98
C PHE A 124 -24.04 -15.46 -30.48
N GLY A 125 -23.60 -14.30 -30.99
CA GLY A 125 -23.75 -13.87 -32.39
C GLY A 125 -22.99 -14.73 -33.41
N ARG A 126 -21.82 -15.25 -33.00
CA ARG A 126 -20.88 -16.09 -33.78
C ARG A 126 -20.20 -15.39 -34.94
N GLY A 127 -20.94 -14.90 -35.92
CA GLY A 127 -20.34 -14.28 -37.10
C GLY A 127 -21.35 -13.43 -37.84
N GLY A 128 -20.94 -12.27 -38.34
CA GLY A 128 -21.88 -11.32 -38.91
C GLY A 128 -21.54 -9.92 -38.45
N ASN A 129 -22.39 -8.96 -38.76
CA ASN A 129 -22.40 -7.69 -38.05
C ASN A 129 -23.74 -7.63 -37.35
N ASP A 130 -23.74 -8.02 -36.09
CA ASP A 130 -24.93 -8.33 -35.32
C ASP A 130 -25.40 -7.11 -34.53
N LEU A 131 -26.70 -7.08 -34.24
CA LEU A 131 -27.35 -6.04 -33.45
C LEU A 131 -28.11 -6.71 -32.31
N ILE A 132 -27.58 -6.64 -31.10
CA ILE A 132 -28.08 -7.36 -29.93
C ILE A 132 -28.52 -6.36 -28.86
N TYR A 133 -29.72 -6.55 -28.32
CA TYR A 133 -30.26 -5.81 -27.17
C TYR A 133 -30.58 -6.79 -26.04
N GLY A 134 -29.99 -6.61 -24.86
CA GLY A 134 -30.31 -7.37 -23.64
C GLY A 134 -31.61 -6.88 -22.98
N ASP A 135 -31.74 -5.55 -22.90
CA ASP A 135 -32.84 -4.79 -22.28
C ASP A 135 -32.81 -4.78 -20.74
N ALA A 136 -33.18 -5.86 -20.04
CA ALA A 136 -33.24 -5.84 -18.58
C ALA A 136 -32.86 -7.17 -17.95
N GLY A 137 -32.02 -7.15 -16.93
CA GLY A 137 -31.42 -8.33 -16.32
C GLY A 137 -29.91 -8.26 -16.46
N ASP A 138 -29.20 -9.18 -15.82
CA ASP A 138 -27.73 -9.24 -15.89
C ASP A 138 -27.36 -10.16 -17.06
N ASP A 139 -27.11 -9.58 -18.24
CA ASP A 139 -26.99 -10.32 -19.49
C ASP A 139 -25.54 -10.69 -19.84
N TYR A 140 -25.36 -11.81 -20.56
CA TYR A 140 -24.08 -12.21 -21.15
C TYR A 140 -24.10 -12.06 -22.67
N PHE A 141 -23.06 -11.44 -23.22
CA PHE A 141 -22.89 -11.22 -24.65
C PHE A 141 -21.58 -11.81 -25.17
N ASP A 142 -21.66 -12.57 -26.26
CA ASP A 142 -20.56 -12.98 -27.12
C ASP A 142 -20.98 -12.60 -28.55
N GLY A 143 -20.41 -11.54 -29.11
CA GLY A 143 -20.72 -11.09 -30.48
C GLY A 143 -20.16 -12.04 -31.55
N GLY A 144 -19.01 -12.66 -31.27
CA GLY A 144 -18.28 -13.46 -32.22
C GLY A 144 -17.52 -12.61 -33.24
N ASN A 145 -17.49 -13.04 -34.50
CA ASN A 145 -16.71 -12.37 -35.54
C ASN A 145 -17.51 -11.30 -36.29
N GLY A 146 -16.86 -10.18 -36.55
CA GLY A 146 -17.38 -9.10 -37.42
C GLY A 146 -17.68 -7.87 -36.59
N ASN A 147 -18.43 -6.91 -37.12
CA ASN A 147 -18.59 -5.61 -36.44
C ASN A 147 -19.97 -5.53 -35.79
N ASP A 148 -20.03 -5.84 -34.52
CA ASP A 148 -21.27 -6.00 -33.77
C ASP A 148 -21.67 -4.72 -33.05
N THR A 149 -22.96 -4.62 -32.71
CA THR A 149 -23.50 -3.54 -31.88
C THR A 149 -24.34 -4.18 -30.80
N MET A 150 -23.89 -4.02 -29.55
CA MET A 150 -24.47 -4.66 -28.38
C MET A 150 -24.92 -3.58 -27.39
N PHE A 151 -26.13 -3.74 -26.86
CA PHE A 151 -26.71 -2.90 -25.83
C PHE A 151 -27.13 -3.80 -24.67
N GLY A 152 -26.50 -3.66 -23.51
CA GLY A 152 -26.83 -4.38 -22.29
C GLY A 152 -28.21 -3.97 -21.78
N GLY A 153 -28.31 -2.79 -21.18
CA GLY A 153 -29.58 -2.18 -20.80
C GLY A 153 -29.63 -1.85 -19.32
N LEU A 154 -30.52 -2.50 -18.58
CA LEU A 154 -30.60 -2.42 -17.12
C LEU A 154 -30.02 -3.68 -16.50
N GLY A 155 -29.08 -3.59 -15.58
CA GLY A 155 -28.46 -4.76 -14.95
C GLY A 155 -26.95 -4.68 -15.07
N ASP A 156 -26.25 -5.62 -14.45
CA ASP A 156 -24.80 -5.71 -14.51
C ASP A 156 -24.42 -6.67 -15.66
N ASP A 157 -24.10 -6.13 -16.84
CA ASP A 157 -23.94 -6.91 -18.07
C ASP A 157 -22.48 -7.34 -18.34
N LEU A 158 -22.27 -8.55 -18.88
CA LEU A 158 -20.96 -9.11 -19.20
C LEU A 158 -20.79 -9.31 -20.71
N PHE A 159 -19.78 -8.65 -21.29
CA PHE A 159 -19.43 -8.74 -22.71
C PHE A 159 -18.09 -9.48 -22.90
N GLY A 160 -18.12 -10.63 -23.55
CA GLY A 160 -16.95 -11.28 -24.12
C GLY A 160 -16.55 -10.62 -25.44
N SER A 161 -15.33 -10.09 -25.52
CA SER A 161 -14.87 -9.38 -26.71
C SER A 161 -14.08 -10.28 -27.65
N ASP A 162 -14.59 -10.39 -28.87
CA ASP A 162 -14.00 -11.18 -29.95
C ASP A 162 -13.44 -10.29 -31.07
N ALA A 163 -13.13 -10.88 -32.22
CA ALA A 163 -12.56 -10.17 -33.35
C ALA A 163 -13.63 -9.32 -34.06
N GLY A 164 -13.49 -8.00 -33.96
CA GLY A 164 -14.46 -7.10 -34.55
C GLY A 164 -14.00 -5.66 -34.51
N ALA A 165 -14.89 -4.76 -34.90
CA ALA A 165 -14.77 -3.35 -34.53
C ALA A 165 -16.14 -2.96 -34.00
N ASP A 166 -16.34 -3.28 -32.74
CA ASP A 166 -17.64 -3.44 -32.12
C ASP A 166 -18.08 -2.16 -31.42
N HIS A 167 -19.38 -2.09 -31.14
CA HIS A 167 -19.96 -0.97 -30.42
C HIS A 167 -20.74 -1.50 -29.23
N ILE A 168 -20.13 -1.38 -28.05
CA ILE A 168 -20.63 -1.96 -26.82
C ILE A 168 -21.16 -0.84 -25.93
N HIS A 169 -22.42 -0.95 -25.55
CA HIS A 169 -23.09 -0.09 -24.58
C HIS A 169 -23.53 -0.96 -23.42
N GLY A 170 -22.96 -0.78 -22.23
CA GLY A 170 -23.40 -1.51 -21.04
C GLY A 170 -24.78 -1.02 -20.64
N GLY A 171 -24.84 0.20 -20.12
CA GLY A 171 -26.12 0.89 -19.93
C GLY A 171 -26.20 1.44 -18.52
N SER A 172 -27.02 0.81 -17.68
CA SER A 172 -27.08 1.13 -16.26
C SER A 172 -26.85 -0.12 -15.44
N GLY A 173 -25.94 -0.02 -14.48
CA GLY A 173 -25.42 -1.15 -13.72
C GLY A 173 -23.90 -1.01 -13.68
N GLU A 174 -23.23 -2.06 -13.25
CA GLU A 174 -21.78 -2.21 -13.36
C GLU A 174 -21.48 -3.17 -14.51
N ASP A 175 -21.06 -2.62 -15.65
CA ASP A 175 -20.92 -3.39 -16.88
C ASP A 175 -19.44 -3.81 -17.12
N TYR A 176 -19.25 -5.03 -17.64
CA TYR A 176 -17.95 -5.70 -17.72
C TYR A 176 -17.58 -6.12 -19.13
N VAL A 177 -16.37 -5.79 -19.60
CA VAL A 177 -15.80 -6.32 -20.86
C VAL A 177 -14.59 -7.21 -20.56
N SER A 178 -14.62 -8.45 -21.07
CA SER A 178 -13.54 -9.43 -20.89
C SER A 178 -12.79 -9.72 -22.18
N PHE A 179 -11.45 -9.64 -22.12
CA PHE A 179 -10.53 -10.04 -23.19
C PHE A 179 -9.76 -11.34 -22.87
N LEU A 180 -10.18 -12.09 -21.85
CA LEU A 180 -9.47 -13.26 -21.33
C LEU A 180 -9.04 -14.26 -22.42
N HIS A 181 -9.87 -14.44 -23.45
CA HIS A 181 -9.61 -15.39 -24.54
C HIS A 181 -8.92 -14.76 -25.77
N ALA A 182 -8.48 -13.51 -25.69
CA ALA A 182 -7.77 -12.87 -26.79
C ALA A 182 -6.41 -13.56 -27.03
N PRO A 183 -6.04 -13.84 -28.30
CA PRO A 183 -4.84 -14.64 -28.63
C PRO A 183 -3.52 -13.86 -28.51
N THR A 184 -3.59 -12.55 -28.24
CA THR A 184 -2.47 -11.62 -28.09
C THR A 184 -2.92 -10.47 -27.18
N GLY A 185 -1.96 -9.78 -26.56
CA GLY A 185 -2.25 -8.59 -25.77
C GLY A 185 -3.07 -7.54 -26.51
N VAL A 186 -3.97 -6.90 -25.78
CA VAL A 186 -4.93 -5.90 -26.24
C VAL A 186 -4.52 -4.51 -25.78
N ARG A 187 -5.01 -3.51 -26.51
CA ARG A 187 -4.97 -2.13 -26.06
C ARG A 187 -6.37 -1.58 -26.07
N VAL A 188 -6.81 -1.04 -24.95
CA VAL A 188 -8.11 -0.39 -24.74
C VAL A 188 -7.88 1.05 -24.29
N ASP A 189 -8.47 2.01 -24.99
CA ASP A 189 -8.47 3.43 -24.60
C ASP A 189 -9.86 4.01 -24.77
N LEU A 190 -10.55 4.24 -23.64
CA LEU A 190 -11.96 4.68 -23.63
C LEU A 190 -12.15 6.07 -24.27
N LEU A 191 -11.12 6.92 -24.27
CA LEU A 191 -11.17 8.26 -24.89
C LEU A 191 -10.59 8.30 -26.31
N ASN A 192 -9.79 7.32 -26.70
CA ASN A 192 -9.24 7.23 -28.05
C ASN A 192 -9.42 5.82 -28.66
N PRO A 193 -10.66 5.45 -29.04
CA PRO A 193 -10.97 4.17 -29.68
C PRO A 193 -10.13 3.83 -30.92
N GLN A 194 -9.58 4.84 -31.60
CA GLN A 194 -8.74 4.63 -32.78
C GLN A 194 -7.34 4.07 -32.44
N ALA A 195 -6.96 4.10 -31.16
CA ALA A 195 -5.71 3.53 -30.68
C ALA A 195 -5.85 2.09 -30.18
N ASN A 196 -7.07 1.54 -30.14
CA ASN A 196 -7.27 0.18 -29.65
C ASN A 196 -6.64 -0.86 -30.60
N THR A 197 -6.17 -1.98 -30.05
CA THR A 197 -5.50 -3.06 -30.80
C THR A 197 -5.87 -4.44 -30.27
N GLY A 198 -5.51 -5.50 -31.01
CA GLY A 198 -5.88 -6.87 -30.66
C GLY A 198 -7.35 -7.10 -30.95
N HIS A 199 -8.06 -7.81 -30.06
CA HIS A 199 -9.51 -7.97 -30.16
C HIS A 199 -10.26 -6.65 -29.94
N ALA A 200 -9.67 -5.66 -29.26
CA ALA A 200 -10.27 -4.34 -29.10
C ALA A 200 -10.21 -3.44 -30.37
N PHE A 201 -9.63 -3.91 -31.49
CA PHE A 201 -9.26 -3.05 -32.62
C PHE A 201 -10.47 -2.37 -33.29
N GLY A 202 -10.61 -1.07 -33.01
CA GLY A 202 -11.68 -0.25 -33.59
C GLY A 202 -12.98 -0.26 -32.80
N ASP A 203 -13.01 -1.01 -31.68
CA ASP A 203 -14.13 -1.06 -30.76
C ASP A 203 -14.40 0.28 -30.10
N ARG A 204 -15.65 0.49 -29.68
CA ARG A 204 -16.08 1.63 -28.89
C ARG A 204 -16.92 1.16 -27.72
N TYR A 205 -16.59 1.69 -26.55
CA TYR A 205 -17.29 1.39 -25.29
C TYR A 205 -18.05 2.64 -24.83
N THR A 206 -19.20 2.44 -24.21
CA THR A 206 -20.01 3.51 -23.61
C THR A 206 -20.72 2.93 -22.40
N SER A 207 -20.63 3.59 -21.24
CA SER A 207 -21.16 3.08 -19.98
C SER A 207 -20.64 1.66 -19.72
N ILE A 208 -19.31 1.53 -19.65
CA ILE A 208 -18.62 0.31 -19.24
C ILE A 208 -17.62 0.75 -18.17
N GLU A 209 -17.73 0.15 -17.00
CA GLU A 209 -16.96 0.50 -15.81
C GLU A 209 -15.80 -0.49 -15.61
N THR A 210 -16.00 -1.76 -15.97
CA THR A 210 -15.03 -2.82 -15.71
C THR A 210 -14.42 -3.43 -16.98
N PHE A 211 -13.10 -3.60 -17.00
CA PHE A 211 -12.38 -4.28 -18.07
C PHE A 211 -11.40 -5.31 -17.52
N SER A 212 -11.32 -6.46 -18.17
CA SER A 212 -10.27 -7.46 -17.91
C SER A 212 -9.49 -7.74 -19.18
N GLY A 213 -8.17 -7.71 -19.04
CA GLY A 213 -7.21 -8.04 -20.07
C GLY A 213 -7.28 -9.50 -20.54
N SER A 214 -6.29 -9.87 -21.33
CA SER A 214 -5.96 -11.21 -21.78
C SER A 214 -4.89 -11.84 -20.89
N ASP A 215 -4.44 -13.06 -21.21
CA ASP A 215 -3.28 -13.68 -20.55
C ASP A 215 -1.92 -13.17 -21.13
N HIS A 216 -1.87 -11.94 -21.63
CA HIS A 216 -0.71 -11.35 -22.29
C HIS A 216 -0.56 -9.88 -21.91
N GLY A 217 0.64 -9.32 -22.10
CA GLY A 217 0.89 -7.90 -21.83
C GLY A 217 -0.08 -6.96 -22.55
N ASP A 218 -0.94 -6.33 -21.77
CA ASP A 218 -2.06 -5.49 -22.16
C ASP A 218 -1.84 -4.01 -21.82
N GLU A 219 -2.67 -3.16 -22.42
CA GLU A 219 -2.69 -1.73 -22.10
C GLU A 219 -4.13 -1.24 -21.97
N LEU A 220 -4.61 -1.04 -20.73
CA LEU A 220 -5.97 -0.60 -20.41
C LEU A 220 -5.93 0.86 -19.93
N ARG A 221 -6.75 1.73 -20.54
CA ARG A 221 -6.77 3.18 -20.24
C ARG A 221 -8.21 3.68 -20.08
N GLY A 222 -8.51 4.17 -18.88
CA GLY A 222 -9.80 4.65 -18.41
C GLY A 222 -10.21 6.00 -18.98
N ASP A 223 -11.19 6.63 -18.34
CA ASP A 223 -11.71 7.94 -18.75
C ASP A 223 -11.63 9.03 -17.67
N ASN A 224 -12.73 9.57 -17.16
CA ASN A 224 -12.71 10.48 -16.00
C ASN A 224 -13.77 10.05 -14.96
N LEU A 225 -14.26 8.82 -15.09
CA LEU A 225 -15.17 8.14 -14.18
C LEU A 225 -14.40 6.98 -13.54
N ASP A 226 -14.92 6.51 -12.42
CA ASP A 226 -14.38 5.36 -11.70
C ASP A 226 -14.33 4.13 -12.62
N ASN A 227 -13.15 3.54 -12.79
CA ASN A 227 -12.91 2.38 -13.64
C ASN A 227 -12.26 1.23 -12.86
N ASP A 228 -12.67 0.00 -13.17
CA ASP A 228 -12.12 -1.24 -12.59
C ASP A 228 -11.35 -2.02 -13.66
N PHE A 229 -10.04 -2.15 -13.52
CA PHE A 229 -9.19 -2.85 -14.48
C PHE A 229 -8.45 -4.04 -13.88
N PHE A 230 -8.53 -5.19 -14.56
CA PHE A 230 -7.79 -6.41 -14.24
C PHE A 230 -6.80 -6.72 -15.37
N GLY A 231 -5.50 -6.78 -15.07
CA GLY A 231 -4.44 -7.15 -16.03
C GLY A 231 -4.50 -8.63 -16.40
N ASN A 232 -4.65 -9.50 -15.39
CA ASN A 232 -4.49 -10.95 -15.45
C ASN A 232 -3.01 -11.37 -15.57
N GLN A 233 -2.67 -12.24 -16.51
CA GLN A 233 -1.28 -12.63 -16.73
C GLN A 233 -0.64 -11.72 -17.77
N GLY A 234 0.61 -11.31 -17.55
CA GLY A 234 1.32 -10.50 -18.52
C GLY A 234 2.06 -9.37 -17.85
N ASN A 235 2.74 -8.56 -18.66
CA ASN A 235 3.28 -7.32 -18.14
C ASN A 235 2.41 -6.20 -18.70
N ASP A 236 1.51 -5.72 -17.86
CA ASP A 236 0.39 -4.90 -18.24
C ASP A 236 0.66 -3.42 -17.94
N THR A 237 -0.13 -2.56 -18.57
CA THR A 237 -0.14 -1.12 -18.28
C THR A 237 -1.57 -0.66 -18.07
N LEU A 238 -1.90 -0.34 -16.83
CA LEU A 238 -3.23 0.09 -16.39
C LEU A 238 -3.19 1.57 -16.03
N ILE A 239 -4.05 2.37 -16.65
CA ILE A 239 -4.12 3.82 -16.44
C ILE A 239 -5.55 4.24 -16.17
N GLY A 240 -5.87 4.63 -14.93
CA GLY A 240 -7.20 5.08 -14.50
C GLY A 240 -7.60 6.44 -15.08
N ARG A 241 -6.70 7.43 -14.97
CA ARG A 241 -6.81 8.83 -15.39
C ARG A 241 -7.53 9.71 -14.38
N GLY A 242 -8.83 9.54 -14.22
CA GLY A 242 -9.62 10.41 -13.38
C GLY A 242 -10.83 9.67 -12.87
N GLY A 243 -11.23 9.93 -11.64
CA GLY A 243 -12.20 9.07 -10.95
C GLY A 243 -11.49 8.35 -9.81
N ALA A 244 -12.24 7.58 -9.00
CA ALA A 244 -11.67 6.69 -8.00
C ALA A 244 -11.53 5.30 -8.62
N ASP A 245 -10.37 5.03 -9.20
CA ASP A 245 -10.11 3.85 -10.01
C ASP A 245 -9.62 2.67 -9.17
N ARG A 246 -9.90 1.44 -9.62
CA ARG A 246 -9.40 0.21 -9.02
C ARG A 246 -8.62 -0.58 -10.06
N LEU A 247 -7.31 -0.69 -9.88
CA LEU A 247 -6.40 -1.31 -10.83
C LEU A 247 -5.71 -2.51 -10.18
N TRP A 248 -5.84 -3.69 -10.79
CA TRP A 248 -5.19 -4.93 -10.38
C TRP A 248 -4.25 -5.41 -11.49
N GLY A 249 -2.94 -5.42 -11.22
CA GLY A 249 -1.92 -5.97 -12.11
C GLY A 249 -2.07 -7.47 -12.29
N GLU A 250 -2.12 -8.19 -11.16
CA GLU A 250 -2.19 -9.66 -11.06
C GLU A 250 -0.82 -10.35 -11.29
N GLU A 251 -0.63 -11.16 -12.34
CA GLU A 251 0.64 -11.89 -12.54
C GLU A 251 1.50 -11.21 -13.61
N GLY A 252 2.64 -10.69 -13.20
CA GLY A 252 3.73 -10.22 -14.05
C GLY A 252 4.22 -8.85 -13.63
N ASN A 253 5.07 -8.23 -14.45
CA ASN A 253 5.69 -6.95 -14.05
C ASN A 253 4.93 -5.79 -14.66
N ASP A 254 4.07 -5.17 -13.85
CA ASP A 254 3.04 -4.26 -14.31
C ASP A 254 3.37 -2.79 -14.08
N VAL A 255 2.62 -1.94 -14.77
CA VAL A 255 2.64 -0.49 -14.58
C VAL A 255 1.24 0.00 -14.31
N LEU A 256 0.99 0.43 -13.07
CA LEU A 256 -0.31 0.93 -12.61
C LEU A 256 -0.22 2.45 -12.39
N ARG A 257 -1.22 3.18 -12.85
CA ARG A 257 -1.31 4.64 -12.71
C ARG A 257 -2.74 5.07 -12.43
N GLY A 258 -3.01 5.56 -11.22
CA GLY A 258 -4.31 6.13 -10.83
C GLY A 258 -4.58 7.48 -11.51
N ASP A 259 -3.55 8.35 -11.47
CA ASP A 259 -3.56 9.75 -11.90
C ASP A 259 -4.40 10.68 -11.01
N ALA A 260 -5.73 10.73 -11.11
CA ALA A 260 -6.50 11.74 -10.37
C ALA A 260 -7.76 11.19 -9.70
N GLY A 261 -7.72 11.09 -8.37
CA GLY A 261 -8.81 10.63 -7.55
C GLY A 261 -8.25 9.86 -6.37
N ASN A 262 -9.10 9.11 -5.68
CA ASN A 262 -8.64 8.27 -4.58
C ASN A 262 -8.63 6.83 -5.10
N ASP A 263 -7.48 6.41 -5.58
CA ASP A 263 -7.34 5.21 -6.38
C ASP A 263 -6.87 4.02 -5.52
N ARG A 264 -7.18 2.81 -5.98
CA ARG A 264 -6.72 1.56 -5.38
C ARG A 264 -5.88 0.79 -6.40
N LEU A 265 -4.57 0.71 -6.18
CA LEU A 265 -3.62 0.06 -7.09
C LEU A 265 -3.04 -1.18 -6.39
N LEU A 266 -3.16 -2.35 -7.01
CA LEU A 266 -2.60 -3.60 -6.52
C LEU A 266 -1.70 -4.22 -7.58
N GLY A 267 -0.39 -4.30 -7.34
CA GLY A 267 0.56 -5.00 -8.21
C GLY A 267 0.34 -6.51 -8.23
N GLU A 268 0.27 -7.11 -7.02
CA GLU A 268 0.13 -8.55 -6.77
C GLU A 268 1.43 -9.35 -7.02
N GLU A 269 1.53 -10.22 -8.03
CA GLU A 269 2.75 -11.00 -8.27
C GLU A 269 3.64 -10.37 -9.34
N GLY A 270 4.84 -9.93 -8.99
CA GLY A 270 5.85 -9.50 -9.97
C GLY A 270 6.67 -8.31 -9.50
N HIS A 271 7.38 -7.68 -10.43
CA HIS A 271 8.16 -6.46 -10.15
C HIS A 271 7.42 -5.25 -10.71
N ASP A 272 6.60 -4.64 -9.88
CA ASP A 272 5.57 -3.70 -10.29
C ASP A 272 6.00 -2.26 -10.11
N ARG A 273 5.33 -1.37 -10.85
CA ARG A 273 5.48 0.07 -10.69
C ARG A 273 4.10 0.71 -10.58
N ALA A 274 3.78 1.24 -9.40
CA ALA A 274 2.49 1.84 -9.10
C ALA A 274 2.65 3.33 -8.75
N PHE A 275 1.82 4.16 -9.38
CA PHE A 275 1.80 5.62 -9.20
C PHE A 275 0.38 6.06 -8.88
N GLY A 276 0.13 6.56 -7.67
CA GLY A 276 -1.17 7.05 -7.20
C GLY A 276 -1.60 8.28 -7.98
N GLY A 277 -0.90 9.40 -7.77
CA GLY A 277 -1.08 10.62 -8.54
C GLY A 277 -1.57 11.76 -7.66
N THR A 278 -2.83 12.18 -7.81
CA THR A 278 -3.42 13.17 -6.91
C THR A 278 -4.65 12.60 -6.23
N GLY A 279 -4.78 12.83 -4.93
CA GLY A 279 -5.83 12.29 -4.08
C GLY A 279 -5.23 11.30 -3.10
N ASN A 280 -6.05 10.69 -2.26
CA ASN A 280 -5.57 9.81 -1.21
C ASN A 280 -5.66 8.36 -1.69
N ASP A 281 -4.52 7.80 -2.03
CA ASP A 281 -4.41 6.55 -2.76
C ASP A 281 -4.05 5.38 -1.83
N TYR A 282 -4.50 4.19 -2.23
CA TYR A 282 -4.13 2.92 -1.60
C TYR A 282 -3.33 2.09 -2.58
N ILE A 283 -2.06 1.86 -2.29
CA ILE A 283 -1.13 1.19 -3.19
C ILE A 283 -0.50 -0.02 -2.49
N THR A 284 -0.55 -1.19 -3.12
CA THR A 284 0.17 -2.39 -2.68
C THR A 284 1.05 -2.92 -3.82
N GLY A 285 2.32 -3.20 -3.52
CA GLY A 285 3.26 -3.87 -4.42
C GLY A 285 2.91 -5.35 -4.54
N GLY A 286 3.18 -6.11 -3.49
CA GLY A 286 2.80 -7.53 -3.41
C GLY A 286 4.04 -8.40 -3.31
N PHE A 287 4.18 -9.38 -4.20
CA PHE A 287 5.36 -10.24 -4.27
C PHE A 287 6.32 -9.75 -5.34
N GLY A 288 7.47 -9.26 -4.90
CA GLY A 288 8.60 -8.91 -5.75
C GLY A 288 9.21 -7.61 -5.28
N ASN A 289 10.13 -7.08 -6.08
CA ASN A 289 10.79 -5.81 -5.79
C ASN A 289 10.05 -4.71 -6.56
N ASP A 290 9.28 -3.90 -5.86
CA ASP A 290 8.32 -2.98 -6.43
C ASP A 290 8.76 -1.51 -6.30
N GLU A 291 8.23 -0.65 -7.18
CA GLU A 291 8.37 0.81 -7.09
C GLU A 291 7.00 1.45 -6.86
N LEU A 292 6.77 1.98 -5.66
CA LEU A 292 5.51 2.58 -5.28
C LEU A 292 5.68 4.09 -5.08
N ARG A 293 4.75 4.89 -5.62
CA ARG A 293 4.71 6.35 -5.41
C ARG A 293 3.28 6.81 -5.16
N GLY A 294 3.01 7.45 -4.03
CA GLY A 294 1.70 8.05 -3.72
C GLY A 294 1.47 9.35 -4.48
N ASP A 295 2.55 10.13 -4.61
CA ASP A 295 2.62 11.43 -5.29
C ASP A 295 1.98 12.58 -4.50
N ALA A 296 0.66 12.79 -4.48
CA ALA A 296 0.07 13.94 -3.79
C ALA A 296 -1.27 13.60 -3.14
N GLY A 297 -1.32 13.67 -1.81
CA GLY A 297 -2.45 13.31 -0.99
C GLY A 297 -1.96 12.62 0.28
N ASP A 298 -2.88 12.19 1.14
CA ASP A 298 -2.50 11.37 2.29
C ASP A 298 -2.61 9.90 1.89
N ASP A 299 -1.49 9.29 1.52
CA ASP A 299 -1.45 7.99 0.84
C ASP A 299 -1.15 6.83 1.79
N SER A 300 -1.57 5.62 1.40
CA SER A 300 -1.28 4.38 2.11
C SER A 300 -0.57 3.39 1.18
N LEU A 301 0.70 3.13 1.46
CA LEU A 301 1.60 2.34 0.61
C LEU A 301 2.11 1.09 1.33
N TYR A 302 2.06 -0.05 0.66
CA TYR A 302 2.49 -1.35 1.20
C TYR A 302 3.39 -2.06 0.19
N GLY A 303 4.70 -2.19 0.46
CA GLY A 303 5.62 -2.97 -0.37
C GLY A 303 5.27 -4.46 -0.34
N ASN A 304 5.16 -5.01 0.87
CA ASN A 304 4.94 -6.41 1.21
C ASN A 304 6.19 -7.27 1.07
N SER A 305 6.36 -8.10 0.03
CA SER A 305 7.43 -9.10 -0.01
C SER A 305 8.42 -8.78 -1.11
N GLY A 306 9.63 -8.37 -0.75
CA GLY A 306 10.74 -8.14 -1.67
C GLY A 306 11.50 -6.88 -1.30
N GLN A 307 12.41 -6.42 -2.16
CA GLN A 307 13.20 -5.22 -1.88
C GLN A 307 12.55 -4.02 -2.56
N ASP A 308 11.74 -3.29 -1.81
CA ASP A 308 10.83 -2.30 -2.35
C ASP A 308 11.41 -0.89 -2.28
N PHE A 309 10.97 -0.06 -3.23
CA PHE A 309 11.23 1.37 -3.25
C PHE A 309 9.91 2.13 -3.15
N VAL A 310 9.66 2.73 -2.00
CA VAL A 310 8.41 3.42 -1.69
C VAL A 310 8.68 4.91 -1.51
N VAL A 311 7.88 5.74 -2.18
CA VAL A 311 7.87 7.19 -2.00
C VAL A 311 6.46 7.63 -1.64
N GLY A 312 6.29 8.28 -0.49
CA GLY A 312 5.00 8.83 -0.05
C GLY A 312 4.50 9.87 -1.05
N GLY A 313 5.15 11.03 -1.07
CA GLY A 313 4.74 12.14 -1.90
C GLY A 313 4.50 13.36 -1.04
N ALA A 314 3.58 14.23 -1.47
CA ALA A 314 3.16 15.38 -0.71
C ALA A 314 1.91 15.06 0.10
N GLY A 315 1.93 15.18 1.42
CA GLY A 315 0.77 14.91 2.27
C GLY A 315 1.17 14.23 3.57
N HIS A 316 0.25 13.58 4.27
CA HIS A 316 0.56 12.79 5.46
C HIS A 316 0.48 11.31 5.12
N ASP A 317 1.62 10.69 4.84
CA ASP A 317 1.69 9.38 4.24
C ASP A 317 1.94 8.27 5.27
N LEU A 318 1.37 7.09 5.00
CA LEU A 318 1.68 5.84 5.67
C LEU A 318 2.37 4.90 4.68
N ALA A 319 3.58 4.45 5.00
CA ALA A 319 4.27 3.45 4.19
C ALA A 319 4.83 2.29 5.03
N LEU A 320 4.59 1.07 4.57
CA LEU A 320 5.13 -0.16 5.14
C LEU A 320 6.00 -0.86 4.06
N GLY A 321 7.26 -1.13 4.36
CA GLY A 321 8.19 -1.86 3.48
C GLY A 321 7.79 -3.33 3.39
N GLY A 322 7.86 -4.04 4.52
CA GLY A 322 7.45 -5.44 4.63
C GLY A 322 8.65 -6.36 4.81
N GLU A 323 8.68 -7.50 4.12
CA GLU A 323 9.83 -8.40 4.12
C GLU A 323 10.83 -7.97 3.04
N GLY A 324 12.05 -7.60 3.40
CA GLY A 324 13.11 -7.43 2.42
C GLY A 324 14.22 -6.47 2.82
N LYS A 325 14.52 -5.50 1.96
CA LYS A 325 15.55 -4.48 2.21
C LYS A 325 15.08 -3.24 1.50
N ASP A 326 14.27 -2.50 2.22
CA ASP A 326 13.36 -1.55 1.64
C ASP A 326 13.91 -0.15 1.74
N LYS A 327 13.39 0.71 0.87
CA LYS A 327 13.75 2.12 0.81
C LYS A 327 12.48 2.93 0.81
N ILE A 328 12.24 3.64 1.90
CA ILE A 328 11.02 4.40 2.11
C ILE A 328 11.40 5.87 2.30
N PHE A 329 10.81 6.75 1.49
CA PHE A 329 11.09 8.19 1.57
C PHE A 329 9.81 9.01 1.42
N ALA A 330 9.67 10.12 2.14
CA ALA A 330 8.57 11.07 1.90
C ALA A 330 8.65 11.66 0.49
N GLY A 331 9.85 11.96 0.00
CA GLY A 331 10.06 12.52 -1.33
C GLY A 331 10.44 14.00 -1.28
N SER A 332 10.73 14.58 -2.45
CA SER A 332 11.30 15.92 -2.49
C SER A 332 10.23 17.01 -2.37
N GLY A 333 10.38 17.87 -1.36
CA GLY A 333 9.50 19.03 -1.19
C GLY A 333 8.18 18.72 -0.50
N ASP A 334 8.07 17.52 0.08
CA ASP A 334 7.06 17.21 1.05
C ASP A 334 7.27 18.03 2.35
N LEU A 335 6.17 18.28 3.05
CA LEU A 335 6.09 18.98 4.34
C LEU A 335 5.14 18.23 5.28
N GLY A 336 4.98 16.94 5.03
CA GLY A 336 4.07 16.01 5.65
C GLY A 336 4.34 15.79 7.12
N ASN A 337 3.74 14.74 7.66
CA ASN A 337 4.05 14.23 8.99
C ASN A 337 3.81 12.74 8.82
N ASP A 338 4.83 12.07 8.32
CA ASP A 338 4.68 10.76 7.74
C ASP A 338 4.89 9.69 8.80
N THR A 339 4.45 8.47 8.49
CA THR A 339 4.67 7.31 9.34
C THR A 339 5.19 6.16 8.49
N PHE A 340 6.45 5.81 8.67
CA PHE A 340 7.14 4.79 7.89
C PHE A 340 7.58 3.63 8.77
N HIS A 341 7.32 2.41 8.28
CA HIS A 341 7.73 1.16 8.90
C HIS A 341 8.57 0.36 7.90
N GLY A 342 9.83 0.06 8.20
CA GLY A 342 10.65 -0.86 7.40
C GLY A 342 10.15 -2.30 7.49
N GLU A 343 9.76 -2.72 8.71
CA GLU A 343 9.30 -4.06 9.08
C GLU A 343 10.44 -5.08 9.17
N ALA A 344 10.60 -6.00 8.22
CA ALA A 344 11.59 -7.07 8.33
C ALA A 344 12.65 -6.89 7.27
N GLY A 345 13.84 -6.43 7.65
CA GLY A 345 14.81 -6.15 6.61
C GLY A 345 16.10 -5.51 7.07
N ASN A 346 16.77 -4.85 6.14
CA ASN A 346 17.82 -3.89 6.46
C ASN A 346 17.43 -2.67 5.66
N ASP A 347 16.65 -1.82 6.28
CA ASP A 347 15.83 -0.85 5.59
C ASP A 347 16.45 0.54 5.68
N ILE A 348 16.07 1.40 4.74
CA ILE A 348 16.48 2.80 4.74
C ILE A 348 15.22 3.66 4.70
N LEU A 349 15.00 4.41 5.76
CA LEU A 349 13.84 5.28 5.89
C LEU A 349 14.30 6.76 5.91
N GLY A 350 13.55 7.62 5.23
CA GLY A 350 13.78 9.07 5.24
C GLY A 350 12.49 9.86 5.34
N GLY A 351 12.25 10.50 6.50
CA GLY A 351 11.07 11.32 6.79
C GLY A 351 11.03 12.62 5.99
N GLY A 352 12.19 13.25 5.75
CA GLY A 352 12.25 14.43 4.91
C GLY A 352 11.94 15.70 5.69
N ALA A 353 10.79 16.32 5.48
CA ALA A 353 10.43 17.52 6.23
C ALA A 353 9.02 17.36 6.78
N GLY A 354 8.84 17.64 8.06
CA GLY A 354 7.66 17.19 8.77
C GLY A 354 7.98 16.80 10.19
N ASN A 355 6.98 16.44 10.97
CA ASN A 355 7.19 15.74 12.23
C ASN A 355 6.89 14.27 12.00
N ASP A 356 7.91 13.53 11.62
CA ASP A 356 7.78 12.19 11.06
C ASP A 356 7.92 11.12 12.15
N ARG A 357 7.42 9.91 11.85
CA ARG A 357 7.58 8.72 12.68
C ARG A 357 8.23 7.62 11.87
N LEU A 358 9.43 7.22 12.26
CA LEU A 358 10.21 6.19 11.57
C LEU A 358 10.40 5.00 12.51
N TYR A 359 10.09 3.81 11.99
CA TYR A 359 10.24 2.54 12.68
C TYR A 359 11.01 1.60 11.75
N GLY A 360 12.30 1.34 12.00
CA GLY A 360 13.07 0.39 11.19
C GLY A 360 12.47 -1.01 11.20
N GLY A 361 12.19 -1.54 12.39
CA GLY A 361 11.63 -2.88 12.57
C GLY A 361 12.71 -3.86 12.98
N THR A 362 12.75 -5.05 12.40
CA THR A 362 13.81 -6.05 12.63
C THR A 362 14.90 -5.94 11.57
N GLY A 363 16.13 -6.15 12.00
CA GLY A 363 17.36 -6.10 11.23
C GLY A 363 18.04 -4.75 11.33
N SER A 364 19.18 -4.59 10.66
CA SER A 364 20.03 -3.40 10.83
C SER A 364 19.60 -2.31 9.87
N ASP A 365 18.95 -1.29 10.42
CA ASP A 365 18.24 -0.26 9.68
C ASP A 365 19.00 1.08 9.67
N THR A 366 18.63 1.96 8.75
CA THR A 366 19.18 3.31 8.65
C THR A 366 18.05 4.33 8.49
N ASN A 367 17.86 5.17 9.51
CA ASN A 367 16.77 6.12 9.60
C ASN A 367 17.28 7.56 9.55
N PHE A 368 16.63 8.39 8.74
CA PHE A 368 16.90 9.83 8.63
C PHE A 368 15.60 10.61 8.87
N GLY A 369 15.47 11.33 9.97
CA GLY A 369 14.28 12.16 10.27
C GLY A 369 14.17 13.30 9.24
N GLY A 370 15.16 14.19 9.25
CA GLY A 370 15.27 15.31 8.34
C GLY A 370 15.03 16.63 9.05
N SER A 371 13.92 17.31 8.76
CA SER A 371 13.61 18.59 9.41
C SER A 371 12.22 18.63 10.01
N GLY A 372 12.11 19.12 11.23
CA GLY A 372 10.92 19.09 12.05
C GLY A 372 11.15 18.17 13.24
N ASN A 373 10.15 17.98 14.09
CA ASN A 373 10.33 17.23 15.33
C ASN A 373 9.99 15.76 15.08
N ASP A 374 11.01 14.95 14.87
CA ASP A 374 10.90 13.58 14.43
C ASP A 374 10.95 12.58 15.59
N LEU A 375 10.29 11.44 15.40
CA LEU A 375 10.43 10.26 16.24
C LEU A 375 11.07 9.14 15.43
N ILE A 376 12.25 8.69 15.85
CA ILE A 376 12.88 7.47 15.37
C ILE A 376 12.81 6.43 16.50
N ASP A 377 12.15 5.30 16.27
CA ASP A 377 11.92 4.26 17.27
C ASP A 377 12.37 2.90 16.74
N GLU A 378 13.61 2.54 17.07
CA GLU A 378 14.26 1.29 16.67
C GLU A 378 14.12 0.19 17.74
N ARG A 379 13.26 0.39 18.75
CA ARG A 379 13.04 -0.62 19.79
C ARG A 379 12.34 -1.85 19.22
N ASN A 380 13.14 -2.88 18.97
CA ASN A 380 12.70 -4.18 18.51
C ASN A 380 13.17 -5.28 19.50
N THR A 381 13.32 -6.54 19.07
CA THR A 381 13.77 -7.63 19.95
C THR A 381 14.87 -8.49 19.33
N ASP A 382 15.53 -8.00 18.27
CA ASP A 382 16.47 -8.81 17.49
C ASP A 382 17.94 -8.40 17.63
N ALA A 383 18.21 -7.41 18.49
CA ALA A 383 19.55 -6.94 18.85
C ALA A 383 20.38 -6.51 17.63
N SER A 384 19.72 -5.91 16.64
CA SER A 384 20.34 -5.39 15.44
C SER A 384 21.00 -4.03 15.69
N SER A 385 22.19 -3.82 15.12
CA SER A 385 22.84 -2.50 15.14
C SER A 385 22.21 -1.57 14.10
N ASN A 386 21.68 -0.43 14.55
CA ASN A 386 20.97 0.55 13.75
C ASN A 386 21.76 1.85 13.59
N VAL A 387 21.39 2.64 12.59
CA VAL A 387 21.91 3.99 12.37
C VAL A 387 20.74 4.97 12.32
N ALA A 388 20.68 5.92 13.24
CA ALA A 388 19.63 6.94 13.28
C ALA A 388 20.22 8.35 13.29
N TRP A 389 19.73 9.20 12.38
CA TRP A 389 20.07 10.63 12.35
C TRP A 389 18.78 11.44 12.29
N ALA A 390 18.41 12.10 13.38
CA ALA A 390 17.14 12.79 13.46
C ALA A 390 17.13 14.10 12.65
N GLY A 391 18.14 14.96 12.80
CA GLY A 391 18.40 16.06 11.86
C GLY A 391 18.26 17.44 12.47
N SER A 392 17.14 18.12 12.26
CA SER A 392 16.90 19.46 12.80
C SER A 392 15.47 19.56 13.30
N GLY A 393 15.24 20.24 14.41
CA GLY A 393 14.01 20.10 15.18
C GLY A 393 14.27 19.36 16.48
N GLN A 394 13.32 19.44 17.41
CA GLN A 394 13.47 18.77 18.72
C GLN A 394 13.01 17.33 18.58
N ASP A 395 13.97 16.43 18.48
CA ASP A 395 13.76 15.07 18.04
C ASP A 395 13.75 14.08 19.20
N THR A 396 13.27 12.87 18.94
CA THR A 396 13.32 11.74 19.87
C THR A 396 13.84 10.51 19.14
N VAL A 397 14.93 9.93 19.65
CA VAL A 397 15.59 8.75 19.08
C VAL A 397 15.70 7.66 20.14
N TYR A 398 15.18 6.47 19.83
CA TYR A 398 15.39 5.26 20.61
C TYR A 398 16.17 4.23 19.77
N GLY A 399 17.37 3.81 20.22
CA GLY A 399 18.21 2.82 19.54
C GLY A 399 17.72 1.37 19.70
N GLY A 400 17.29 1.01 20.92
CA GLY A 400 16.71 -0.30 21.18
C GLY A 400 17.75 -1.31 21.62
N ASP A 401 17.71 -2.53 21.07
CA ASP A 401 18.72 -3.56 21.36
C ASP A 401 19.74 -3.56 20.20
N GLY A 402 21.03 -3.68 20.49
CA GLY A 402 22.11 -3.74 19.49
C GLY A 402 23.14 -2.63 19.69
N ASP A 403 24.32 -2.74 19.06
CA ASP A 403 25.32 -1.67 19.13
C ASP A 403 24.94 -0.55 18.12
N ASP A 404 24.36 0.55 18.57
CA ASP A 404 23.74 1.57 17.71
C ASP A 404 24.63 2.81 17.45
N LEU A 405 24.36 3.49 16.34
CA LEU A 405 24.93 4.80 16.02
C LEU A 405 23.81 5.83 15.89
N LEU A 406 23.70 6.71 16.90
CA LEU A 406 22.59 7.63 17.04
C LEU A 406 23.05 9.09 16.94
N GLY A 407 22.22 9.93 16.34
CA GLY A 407 22.47 11.36 16.25
C GLY A 407 21.21 12.21 16.33
N GLY A 408 21.28 13.28 17.15
CA GLY A 408 20.21 14.24 17.36
C GLY A 408 20.18 15.30 16.27
N GLY A 409 21.08 16.28 16.32
CA GLY A 409 20.98 17.41 15.40
C GLY A 409 21.69 18.66 15.89
N ASN A 410 21.00 19.80 15.81
CA ASN A 410 21.45 21.08 16.39
C ASN A 410 20.32 21.75 17.19
N ASP A 411 19.30 20.99 17.56
CA ASP A 411 18.18 21.43 18.37
C ASP A 411 18.07 20.50 19.59
N ALA A 412 17.24 20.85 20.59
CA ALA A 412 17.20 20.11 21.85
C ALA A 412 16.55 18.73 21.69
N ASP A 413 17.37 17.69 21.75
CA ASP A 413 16.99 16.31 21.39
C ASP A 413 16.91 15.38 22.61
N LEU A 414 16.12 14.32 22.47
CA LEU A 414 16.08 13.19 23.40
C LEU A 414 16.65 11.95 22.70
N ILE A 415 17.75 11.39 23.22
CA ILE A 415 18.37 10.18 22.68
C ILE A 415 18.54 9.15 23.79
N ASP A 416 18.08 7.93 23.53
CA ASP A 416 18.20 6.77 24.41
C ASP A 416 18.80 5.62 23.60
N GLY A 417 20.01 5.20 23.95
CA GLY A 417 20.75 4.12 23.28
C GLY A 417 20.03 2.79 23.43
N GLY A 418 19.90 2.30 24.66
CA GLY A 418 19.14 1.10 24.99
C GLY A 418 20.06 -0.02 25.47
N GLU A 419 19.93 -1.24 24.95
CA GLU A 419 20.86 -2.33 25.25
C GLU A 419 21.92 -2.43 24.14
N GLY A 420 23.21 -2.34 24.45
CA GLY A 420 24.25 -2.39 23.43
C GLY A 420 25.44 -1.52 23.78
N ASN A 421 26.50 -1.55 22.98
CA ASN A 421 27.57 -0.55 23.09
C ASN A 421 27.32 0.53 22.05
N ASP A 422 26.66 1.59 22.48
CA ASP A 422 26.11 2.61 21.61
C ASP A 422 27.08 3.77 21.41
N VAL A 423 26.91 4.46 20.29
CA VAL A 423 27.62 5.71 20.01
C VAL A 423 26.60 6.81 19.75
N ILE A 424 26.55 7.77 20.67
CA ILE A 424 25.57 8.87 20.65
C ILE A 424 26.27 10.19 20.29
N TYR A 425 25.74 10.89 19.29
CA TYR A 425 26.16 12.24 18.90
C TYR A 425 24.98 13.21 19.00
N ALA A 426 24.87 13.96 20.08
CA ALA A 426 23.73 14.85 20.25
C ALA A 426 23.78 16.02 19.26
N GLY A 427 24.91 16.72 19.15
CA GLY A 427 25.00 17.80 18.17
C GLY A 427 26.12 18.79 18.40
N ALA A 428 26.13 19.89 17.65
CA ALA A 428 27.03 21.03 17.88
C ALA A 428 26.25 22.31 18.24
N GLY A 429 25.02 22.15 18.74
CA GLY A 429 24.11 23.23 19.08
C GLY A 429 24.53 24.03 20.31
N SER A 430 23.58 24.73 20.92
CA SER A 430 23.75 25.43 22.21
C SER A 430 22.47 25.26 23.04
N ASP A 431 21.92 24.08 22.89
CA ASP A 431 20.65 23.53 23.28
C ASP A 431 20.79 22.78 24.60
N GLN A 432 19.82 21.93 24.93
CA GLN A 432 19.81 21.15 26.15
C GLN A 432 19.37 19.75 25.75
N ASP A 433 20.32 18.93 25.34
CA ASP A 433 20.06 17.57 24.95
C ASP A 433 19.85 16.69 26.19
N THR A 434 19.01 15.67 26.06
CA THR A 434 18.83 14.64 27.08
C THR A 434 19.28 13.31 26.51
N LEU A 435 20.37 12.78 27.07
CA LEU A 435 21.07 11.61 26.56
C LEU A 435 21.10 10.51 27.60
N ASN A 436 20.80 9.29 27.17
CA ASN A 436 20.95 8.08 27.96
C ASN A 436 21.69 7.04 27.13
N GLY A 437 22.82 6.52 27.64
CA GLY A 437 23.53 5.39 27.03
C GLY A 437 22.69 4.12 27.13
N GLY A 438 22.36 3.74 28.36
CA GLY A 438 21.56 2.56 28.63
C GLY A 438 22.41 1.44 29.22
N SER A 439 22.27 0.21 28.73
CA SER A 439 23.08 -0.92 29.19
C SER A 439 24.15 -1.27 28.17
N GLY A 440 25.41 -1.14 28.57
CA GLY A 440 26.57 -1.55 27.79
C GLY A 440 27.68 -0.51 27.90
N ASN A 441 28.75 -0.64 27.12
CA ASN A 441 29.86 0.31 27.24
C ASN A 441 29.70 1.39 26.18
N ASP A 442 29.04 2.47 26.54
CA ASP A 442 28.59 3.47 25.58
C ASP A 442 29.63 4.56 25.37
N VAL A 443 29.54 5.23 24.22
CA VAL A 443 30.33 6.41 23.90
C VAL A 443 29.39 7.57 23.59
N ILE A 444 29.37 8.55 24.50
CA ILE A 444 28.45 9.69 24.41
C ILE A 444 29.23 10.96 24.07
N PHE A 445 28.81 11.64 23.01
CA PHE A 445 29.26 12.97 22.62
C PHE A 445 28.09 13.96 22.71
N ALA A 446 27.96 14.67 23.83
CA ALA A 446 26.87 15.63 24.03
C ALA A 446 27.09 16.92 23.22
N GLY A 447 28.34 17.36 23.10
CA GLY A 447 28.71 18.37 22.12
C GLY A 447 28.68 19.79 22.68
N GLY A 448 27.66 20.57 22.37
CA GLY A 448 27.59 21.97 22.83
C GLY A 448 26.20 22.28 23.32
N GLY A 449 26.04 22.89 24.49
CA GLY A 449 24.73 22.98 25.12
C GLY A 449 24.84 22.98 26.62
N ASN A 450 23.71 22.99 27.33
CA ASN A 450 23.69 22.61 28.74
C ASN A 450 22.95 21.28 28.81
N ASP A 451 23.71 20.19 28.72
CA ASP A 451 23.14 18.88 28.44
C ASP A 451 22.86 18.10 29.72
N LEU A 452 21.91 17.18 29.64
CA LEU A 452 21.63 16.18 30.67
C LEU A 452 22.06 14.81 30.14
N VAL A 453 23.10 14.24 30.74
CA VAL A 453 23.73 13.03 30.25
C VAL A 453 23.75 11.94 31.32
N SER A 454 23.32 10.74 30.95
CA SER A 454 23.39 9.53 31.75
C SER A 454 24.12 8.44 30.96
N GLY A 455 25.16 7.83 31.54
CA GLY A 455 25.74 6.58 31.01
C GLY A 455 24.82 5.38 31.29
N ASP A 456 24.27 5.33 32.51
CA ASP A 456 23.39 4.29 33.06
C ASP A 456 24.17 3.04 33.52
N ALA A 457 24.27 1.96 32.74
CA ALA A 457 24.87 0.71 33.21
C ALA A 457 26.04 0.25 32.36
N ASP A 458 27.04 -0.35 33.03
CA ASP A 458 28.34 -0.75 32.49
C ASP A 458 29.28 0.45 32.27
N ASN A 459 30.42 0.27 31.59
CA ASN A 459 31.51 1.26 31.66
C ASN A 459 31.43 2.25 30.49
N ASP A 460 31.09 3.50 30.79
CA ASP A 460 30.82 4.48 29.76
C ASP A 460 31.95 5.45 29.51
N LEU A 461 32.01 5.98 28.29
CA LEU A 461 32.93 7.03 27.88
C LEU A 461 32.14 8.27 27.47
N ILE A 462 32.14 9.28 28.34
CA ILE A 462 31.31 10.47 28.20
C ILE A 462 32.18 11.69 27.88
N PHE A 463 31.89 12.33 26.75
CA PHE A 463 32.46 13.60 26.31
C PHE A 463 31.35 14.67 26.22
N ASN A 464 31.16 15.44 27.28
CA ASN A 464 30.04 16.40 27.32
C ASN A 464 30.27 17.62 26.44
N GLY A 465 31.53 18.04 26.31
CA GLY A 465 31.90 19.00 25.28
C GLY A 465 31.91 20.43 25.81
N GLY A 466 30.88 21.25 25.62
CA GLY A 466 30.90 22.59 26.19
C GLY A 466 29.55 23.21 26.49
N GLY A 467 29.56 24.13 27.46
CA GLY A 467 28.40 24.65 28.15
C GLY A 467 28.27 23.98 29.52
N ASN A 468 27.18 24.20 30.24
CA ASN A 468 27.09 23.85 31.66
C ASN A 468 26.29 22.56 31.83
N ASP A 469 26.99 21.44 31.87
CA ASP A 469 26.37 20.12 31.73
C ASP A 469 26.04 19.49 33.09
N THR A 470 25.07 18.57 33.09
CA THR A 470 24.77 17.68 34.22
C THR A 470 24.95 16.23 33.79
N VAL A 471 25.86 15.54 34.46
CA VAL A 471 26.36 14.23 34.03
C VAL A 471 26.27 13.24 35.17
N ASP A 472 25.68 12.08 34.91
CA ASP A 472 25.69 10.91 35.78
C ASP A 472 26.30 9.72 35.01
N GLY A 473 27.45 9.21 35.46
CA GLY A 473 28.08 8.03 34.87
C GLY A 473 27.16 6.82 35.00
N GLY A 474 26.77 6.51 36.24
CA GLY A 474 25.79 5.48 36.54
C GLY A 474 26.43 4.34 37.32
N SER A 475 26.27 3.11 36.85
CA SER A 475 26.91 1.95 37.47
C SER A 475 27.95 1.39 36.53
N GLY A 476 29.22 1.40 36.93
CA GLY A 476 30.28 1.08 35.99
C GLY A 476 31.57 1.75 36.39
N ASN A 477 32.63 1.53 35.61
CA ASN A 477 33.86 2.30 35.79
C ASN A 477 33.91 3.34 34.69
N ASP A 478 33.30 4.50 34.94
CA ASP A 478 33.00 5.46 33.89
C ASP A 478 34.16 6.42 33.66
N TRP A 479 34.27 6.91 32.44
CA TRP A 479 35.22 7.93 32.05
C TRP A 479 34.49 9.19 31.62
N ILE A 480 34.53 10.21 32.48
CA ILE A 480 33.77 11.44 32.29
C ILE A 480 34.72 12.60 31.97
N TRP A 481 34.54 13.19 30.79
CA TRP A 481 35.17 14.44 30.39
C TRP A 481 34.11 15.56 30.40
N GLY A 482 34.14 16.41 31.44
CA GLY A 482 33.19 17.54 31.59
C GLY A 482 33.26 18.50 30.40
N GLY A 483 34.47 18.86 29.98
CA GLY A 483 34.63 19.72 28.82
C GLY A 483 34.68 21.17 29.27
N GLY A 484 34.19 22.11 28.47
CA GLY A 484 34.29 23.54 28.75
C GLY A 484 32.99 24.13 29.26
N GLY A 485 32.92 24.54 30.52
CA GLY A 485 31.77 25.25 31.08
C GLY A 485 31.80 25.18 32.59
N ASP A 486 30.65 25.25 33.26
CA ASP A 486 30.60 25.00 34.69
C ASP A 486 29.73 23.74 34.91
N ASP A 487 30.39 22.57 34.99
CA ASP A 487 29.72 21.26 34.93
C ASP A 487 29.40 20.67 36.31
N LEU A 488 28.33 19.89 36.38
CA LEU A 488 27.96 19.05 37.52
C LEU A 488 28.15 17.57 37.16
N LEU A 489 29.11 16.92 37.81
CA LEU A 489 29.55 15.57 37.48
C LEU A 489 29.31 14.60 38.65
N SER A 490 28.74 13.45 38.33
CA SER A 490 28.52 12.29 39.20
C SER A 490 29.06 11.06 38.48
N GLY A 491 29.85 10.24 39.17
CA GLY A 491 30.24 8.90 38.69
C GLY A 491 29.28 7.82 39.20
N ALA A 492 28.52 8.15 40.24
CA ALA A 492 27.68 7.28 41.03
C ALA A 492 28.47 6.19 41.77
N ALA A 493 28.37 4.92 41.38
CA ALA A 493 29.01 3.83 42.11
C ALA A 493 30.02 3.12 41.22
N ASP A 494 31.03 2.50 41.86
CA ASP A 494 32.17 1.85 41.22
C ASP A 494 33.27 2.83 40.78
N ALA A 495 34.32 2.37 40.08
CA ALA A 495 35.61 3.07 40.04
C ALA A 495 35.72 4.05 38.86
N ASP A 496 35.26 5.28 39.06
CA ASP A 496 35.16 6.27 37.98
C ASP A 496 36.41 7.10 37.76
N THR A 497 36.53 7.70 36.57
CA THR A 497 37.63 8.59 36.18
C THR A 497 37.09 9.91 35.63
N PHE A 498 37.37 10.99 36.35
CA PHE A 498 37.01 12.35 35.93
C PHE A 498 38.21 13.05 35.28
N ALA A 499 38.08 13.44 34.02
CA ALA A 499 39.15 14.03 33.21
C ALA A 499 38.99 15.54 33.01
N PHE A 500 40.08 16.29 33.24
CA PHE A 500 40.09 17.75 33.13
C PHE A 500 41.27 18.29 32.31
N SER A 501 40.99 19.36 31.56
CA SER A 501 41.97 20.10 30.76
C SER A 501 41.86 21.62 30.99
N PHE A 502 42.82 22.39 30.47
CA PHE A 502 42.75 23.85 30.52
C PHE A 502 41.54 24.37 29.75
N GLY A 503 40.86 25.38 30.29
CA GLY A 503 39.65 25.94 29.69
C GLY A 503 38.37 25.16 30.01
N ASN A 504 38.43 24.20 30.93
CA ASN A 504 37.26 23.44 31.35
C ASN A 504 36.27 24.24 32.22
N GLY A 505 36.70 25.36 32.81
CA GLY A 505 35.83 26.23 33.61
C GLY A 505 35.68 25.79 35.07
N SER A 506 34.50 25.95 35.68
CA SER A 506 34.29 25.74 37.13
C SER A 506 33.38 24.56 37.44
N ASP A 507 33.98 23.39 37.59
CA ASP A 507 33.26 22.12 37.68
C ASP A 507 33.03 21.68 39.14
N ALA A 508 32.04 20.83 39.36
CA ALA A 508 31.76 20.19 40.64
C ALA A 508 31.59 18.67 40.49
N ILE A 509 32.33 17.89 41.27
CA ILE A 509 32.14 16.44 41.42
C ILE A 509 31.40 16.20 42.74
N THR A 510 30.23 15.55 42.68
CA THR A 510 29.32 15.46 43.84
C THR A 510 29.55 14.28 44.78
N ASP A 511 30.25 13.24 44.32
CA ASP A 511 30.23 11.92 44.96
C ASP A 511 31.58 11.20 45.02
N PHE A 512 32.68 11.85 44.63
CA PHE A 512 34.03 11.26 44.60
C PHE A 512 34.38 10.42 45.85
N SER A 513 34.85 9.19 45.61
CA SER A 513 35.01 8.13 46.61
C SER A 513 36.33 7.37 46.49
N PHE A 514 37.19 7.52 47.52
CA PHE A 514 38.38 6.67 47.65
C PHE A 514 38.06 5.20 47.94
N THR A 515 36.83 4.89 48.38
CA THR A 515 36.42 3.52 48.67
C THR A 515 35.99 2.77 47.42
N GLU A 516 35.36 3.46 46.48
CA GLU A 516 35.04 2.93 45.15
C GLU A 516 36.23 2.98 44.18
N MET A 517 37.28 3.75 44.53
CA MET A 517 38.56 3.86 43.82
C MET A 517 38.55 4.83 42.64
N ASP A 518 37.74 5.88 42.77
CA ASP A 518 37.64 6.96 41.80
C ASP A 518 38.98 7.65 41.58
N LYS A 519 39.11 8.21 40.39
CA LYS A 519 40.34 8.86 39.92
C LYS A 519 40.07 10.20 39.28
N LEU A 520 41.10 11.04 39.37
CA LEU A 520 41.20 12.29 38.65
C LEU A 520 42.27 12.14 37.57
N HIS A 521 41.91 12.39 36.32
CA HIS A 521 42.83 12.49 35.21
C HIS A 521 43.14 13.97 34.93
N LEU A 522 44.31 14.42 35.41
CA LEU A 522 44.68 15.85 35.44
C LEU A 522 45.85 16.21 34.51
N ALA A 523 46.25 15.29 33.63
CA ALA A 523 47.37 15.49 32.72
C ALA A 523 47.17 16.73 31.83
N GLY A 524 45.93 16.99 31.40
CA GLY A 524 45.52 18.17 30.62
C GLY A 524 45.74 19.51 31.33
N LEU A 525 45.81 19.52 32.66
CA LEU A 525 46.11 20.70 33.49
C LEU A 525 47.61 20.88 33.77
N GLY A 526 48.46 20.02 33.20
CA GLY A 526 49.90 19.99 33.49
C GLY A 526 50.25 19.46 34.89
N ILE A 527 49.30 18.84 35.58
CA ILE A 527 49.49 18.16 36.86
C ILE A 527 49.89 16.71 36.55
N GLN A 528 51.04 16.28 37.06
CA GLN A 528 51.67 14.99 36.68
C GLN A 528 51.96 14.09 37.89
N SER A 529 51.63 14.55 39.09
CA SER A 529 51.80 13.78 40.32
C SER A 529 50.79 14.20 41.39
N GLU A 530 50.45 13.28 42.29
CA GLU A 530 49.54 13.55 43.41
C GLU A 530 50.05 14.72 44.27
N GLN A 531 51.37 14.87 44.41
CA GLN A 531 51.97 15.99 45.15
C GLN A 531 51.73 17.34 44.45
N ASP A 532 51.73 17.38 43.12
CA ASP A 532 51.42 18.58 42.36
C ASP A 532 49.94 18.95 42.50
N ALA A 533 49.06 17.95 42.41
CA ALA A 533 47.64 18.13 42.63
C ALA A 533 47.34 18.63 44.05
N LEU A 534 47.95 18.04 45.09
CA LEU A 534 47.81 18.51 46.48
C LEU A 534 48.27 19.96 46.68
N ASN A 535 49.28 20.43 45.92
CA ASN A 535 49.73 21.82 45.98
C ASN A 535 48.75 22.79 45.30
N ALA A 536 47.86 22.28 44.43
CA ALA A 536 46.83 23.04 43.73
C ALA A 536 45.47 23.04 44.47
N MET A 537 45.35 22.31 45.59
CA MET A 537 44.11 22.16 46.35
C MET A 537 43.99 23.16 47.51
N THR A 538 42.76 23.61 47.78
CA THR A 538 42.38 24.43 48.95
C THR A 538 41.10 23.90 49.59
N ASP A 539 41.11 23.65 50.90
CA ASP A 539 39.89 23.27 51.64
C ASP A 539 38.88 24.43 51.66
N THR A 540 37.61 24.10 51.43
CA THR A 540 36.46 25.02 51.48
C THR A 540 35.42 24.51 52.49
N GLU A 541 34.27 25.19 52.59
CA GLU A 541 33.15 24.69 53.42
C GLU A 541 32.43 23.49 52.77
N ALA A 542 32.38 23.43 51.44
CA ALA A 542 31.66 22.40 50.69
C ALA A 542 32.51 21.15 50.39
N GLY A 543 33.83 21.30 50.33
CA GLY A 543 34.77 20.24 49.95
C GLY A 543 36.16 20.78 49.67
N VAL A 544 36.91 20.12 48.81
CA VAL A 544 38.23 20.59 48.36
C VAL A 544 38.15 21.20 46.97
N LEU A 545 38.72 22.39 46.79
CA LEU A 545 38.78 23.07 45.50
C LEU A 545 40.18 22.86 44.89
N LEU A 546 40.26 22.19 43.76
CA LEU A 546 41.47 22.12 42.92
C LEU A 546 41.45 23.29 41.94
N SER A 547 42.55 24.03 41.80
CA SER A 547 42.61 25.18 40.88
C SER A 547 43.89 25.16 40.04
N ALA A 548 43.74 25.20 38.72
CA ALA A 548 44.84 25.19 37.77
C ALA A 548 44.56 26.15 36.60
N GLY A 549 45.14 27.35 36.66
CA GLY A 549 44.92 28.37 35.63
C GLY A 549 43.53 28.99 35.72
N ASP A 550 42.75 28.82 34.66
CA ASP A 550 41.34 29.22 34.53
C ASP A 550 40.34 28.10 34.85
N THR A 551 40.82 26.86 35.02
CA THR A 551 40.00 25.71 35.44
C THR A 551 40.01 25.58 36.97
N SER A 552 38.84 25.30 37.55
CA SER A 552 38.71 24.90 38.95
C SER A 552 37.70 23.77 39.13
N VAL A 553 38.00 22.79 39.98
CA VAL A 553 37.14 21.64 40.25
C VAL A 553 36.87 21.57 41.75
N LEU A 554 35.60 21.69 42.15
CA LEU A 554 35.14 21.44 43.51
C LEU A 554 34.84 19.94 43.67
N ILE A 555 35.51 19.29 44.61
CA ILE A 555 35.24 17.89 44.97
C ILE A 555 34.48 17.90 46.29
N GLU A 556 33.17 17.70 46.22
CA GLU A 556 32.28 17.84 47.37
C GLU A 556 32.54 16.79 48.44
N GLY A 557 32.37 17.16 49.72
CA GLY A 557 32.51 16.24 50.85
C GLY A 557 33.94 15.76 51.16
N GLN A 558 34.92 16.05 50.30
CA GLN A 558 36.32 15.66 50.48
C GLN A 558 37.18 16.77 51.12
N THR A 559 38.38 16.41 51.57
CA THR A 559 39.34 17.35 52.19
C THR A 559 40.74 17.08 51.65
N ILE A 560 41.64 18.06 51.72
CA ILE A 560 43.06 17.84 51.38
C ILE A 560 43.66 16.68 52.19
N LEU A 561 43.21 16.51 53.45
CA LEU A 561 43.66 15.41 54.29
C LEU A 561 43.24 14.05 53.73
N SER A 562 42.02 13.90 53.18
CA SER A 562 41.59 12.63 52.60
C SER A 562 42.42 12.28 51.37
N PHE A 563 42.69 13.24 50.48
CA PHE A 563 43.60 13.07 49.34
C PHE A 563 45.05 12.76 49.75
N ALA A 564 45.57 13.37 50.82
CA ALA A 564 46.94 13.14 51.28
C ALA A 564 47.15 11.79 52.00
N THR A 565 46.06 11.17 52.49
CA THR A 565 46.12 9.87 53.19
C THR A 565 45.81 8.67 52.30
N ASN A 566 45.27 8.91 51.11
CA ASN A 566 45.01 7.88 50.09
C ASN A 566 46.00 8.06 48.92
N SER A 567 46.20 7.00 48.13
CA SER A 567 47.09 6.99 46.97
C SER A 567 46.45 6.21 45.83
N GLY A 568 46.81 6.51 44.59
CA GLY A 568 46.26 5.90 43.39
C GLY A 568 44.99 6.57 42.88
N TRP A 569 44.66 7.76 43.41
CA TRP A 569 43.51 8.58 42.97
C TRP A 569 43.86 9.50 41.81
N LEU A 570 45.15 9.69 41.51
CA LEU A 570 45.56 10.36 40.28
C LEU A 570 45.73 9.29 39.19
N ASP A 571 45.00 9.44 38.10
CA ASP A 571 45.29 8.70 36.88
C ASP A 571 46.39 9.40 36.09
N ASP A 572 47.50 8.69 35.88
CA ASP A 572 48.69 9.16 35.15
C ASP A 572 48.83 8.50 33.77
N THR A 573 47.79 7.79 33.32
CA THR A 573 47.78 7.25 31.98
C THR A 573 47.83 8.40 30.96
N LEU A 574 48.68 8.26 29.94
CA LEU A 574 48.66 9.17 28.78
C LEU A 574 47.66 8.58 27.80
N LEU A 575 46.51 9.25 27.63
CA LEU A 575 45.56 8.96 26.56
C LEU A 575 46.16 9.25 25.18
#